data_AF-A0A9P4YRN1-F1
#
_entry.id   AF-A0A9P4YRN1-F1
#
_cell.length_a   1.000
_cell.length_b   1.000
_cell.length_c   1.000
_cell.angle_alpha   90.00
_cell.angle_beta   90.00
_cell.angle_gamma   90.00
#
_symmetry.space_group_name_H-M   'P 1'
#
loop_
_entity.id
_entity.type
_entity.pdbx_description
1 polymer ?
#
loop_
_entity_poly.entity_id
_entity_poly.type
_entity_poly.pdbx_seq_one_letter_code
_entity_poly.pdbx_strand_id
1 'polypeptide(L)'
;MRLIIATAVYFAMAASGLSRQKRVDLSPDQLTFRPASRPNGIGILVIPGGGYETVSLDFEGANTTAYLNERGYDAWVLDYSVATTASTPLYPAPMDQALEAVAAIRDQDRGAALSKLGIWGYSAGGHLAAMTVTNPDAALDFGILAYPVITMDPAHAHMGSRDNLIGTDPSPDLQAATSAENTVTGSTPPIFLFHTSDDATVDVENTLLFSNAMAAKGRLFQTLILPSGQHGLGLALNDPVRNWTPELERWMKYSI
;
A
#
# COMPACT_ATOMS: atom_id res chain seq x y z
N MET A 1 18.76 30.43 29.93
CA MET A 1 18.96 29.10 30.54
C MET A 1 17.62 28.61 31.09
N ARG A 2 16.91 27.80 30.29
CA ARG A 2 15.59 27.15 30.46
C ARG A 2 15.17 26.81 29.01
N LEU A 3 14.75 25.62 28.61
CA LEU A 3 14.65 24.31 29.23
C LEU A 3 14.52 23.36 28.02
N ILE A 4 15.55 22.57 27.74
CA ILE A 4 15.56 21.55 26.67
C ILE A 4 14.82 20.34 27.23
N ILE A 5 13.49 20.30 27.08
CA ILE A 5 12.67 19.12 27.40
C ILE A 5 11.56 19.04 26.34
N ALA A 6 11.90 18.50 25.18
CA ALA A 6 10.94 18.03 24.19
C ALA A 6 11.51 16.87 23.33
N THR A 7 12.83 16.68 23.32
CA THR A 7 13.50 15.68 22.47
C THR A 7 13.69 14.31 23.12
N ALA A 8 13.24 14.10 24.36
CA ALA A 8 13.53 12.88 25.14
C ALA A 8 12.44 11.79 25.08
N VAL A 9 11.26 12.07 24.52
CA VAL A 9 10.17 11.07 24.44
C VAL A 9 10.31 10.15 23.22
N TYR A 10 11.03 10.58 22.17
CA TYR A 10 11.22 9.77 20.96
C TYR A 10 12.39 8.76 21.05
N PHE A 11 13.26 8.87 22.07
CA PHE A 11 14.46 8.02 22.20
C PHE A 11 14.32 6.89 23.23
N ALA A 12 13.25 6.86 24.03
CA ALA A 12 13.09 5.87 25.10
C ALA A 12 12.46 4.53 24.66
N MET A 13 12.06 4.38 23.39
CA MET A 13 11.66 3.08 22.82
C MET A 13 12.76 2.37 22.00
N ALA A 14 13.91 3.02 21.79
CA ALA A 14 14.98 2.50 20.94
C ALA A 14 16.08 1.72 21.69
N ALA A 15 15.92 1.43 22.99
CA ALA A 15 16.97 0.78 23.79
C ALA A 15 16.41 -0.19 24.84
N SER A 16 15.74 -1.24 24.39
CA SER A 16 15.60 -2.46 25.20
C SER A 16 15.29 -3.67 24.31
N GLY A 17 16.32 -4.47 24.02
CA GLY A 17 16.19 -5.85 23.56
C GLY A 17 15.58 -6.03 22.17
N LEU A 18 16.43 -6.35 21.19
CA LEU A 18 16.02 -7.04 19.96
C LEU A 18 15.39 -8.41 20.31
N SER A 19 14.13 -8.41 20.72
CA SER A 19 13.21 -9.49 20.40
C SER A 19 12.91 -9.32 18.92
N ARG A 20 13.31 -10.27 18.07
CA ARG A 20 12.65 -10.41 16.77
C ARG A 20 11.15 -10.36 17.06
N GLN A 21 10.42 -9.40 16.47
CA GLN A 21 8.97 -9.52 16.44
C GLN A 21 8.68 -10.95 15.96
N LYS A 22 7.82 -11.64 16.70
CA LYS A 22 7.41 -13.00 16.37
C LYS A 22 6.89 -12.95 14.93
N ARG A 23 7.67 -13.46 13.96
CA ARG A 23 7.27 -13.49 12.55
C ARG A 23 5.87 -14.10 12.50
N VAL A 24 4.95 -13.41 11.85
CA VAL A 24 3.61 -13.95 11.61
C VAL A 24 3.78 -14.90 10.46
N ASP A 25 3.74 -16.22 10.69
CA ASP A 25 3.80 -17.15 9.57
C ASP A 25 2.54 -16.98 8.70
N LEU A 26 2.73 -16.52 7.46
CA LEU A 26 1.66 -16.50 6.47
C LEU A 26 1.20 -17.93 6.20
N SER A 27 -0.12 -18.14 6.14
CA SER A 27 -0.63 -19.42 5.66
C SER A 27 -0.23 -19.61 4.19
N PRO A 28 -0.04 -20.86 3.70
CA PRO A 28 0.40 -21.12 2.33
C PRO A 28 -0.45 -20.46 1.24
N ASP A 29 -1.73 -20.19 1.54
CA ASP A 29 -2.69 -19.63 0.58
C ASP A 29 -2.75 -18.10 0.64
N GLN A 30 -2.14 -17.45 1.64
CA GLN A 30 -2.20 -16.00 1.80
C GLN A 30 -1.30 -15.23 0.84
N LEU A 31 -0.25 -15.86 0.29
CA LEU A 31 0.67 -15.20 -0.64
C LEU A 31 0.81 -16.01 -1.92
N THR A 32 -0.02 -15.69 -2.91
CA THR A 32 -0.02 -16.40 -4.18
C THR A 32 1.03 -15.80 -5.13
N PHE A 33 2.03 -16.59 -5.51
CA PHE A 33 3.01 -16.21 -6.52
C PHE A 33 2.50 -16.47 -7.95
N ARG A 34 2.62 -15.46 -8.82
CA ARG A 34 2.29 -15.49 -10.25
C ARG A 34 3.52 -15.02 -11.07
N PRO A 35 4.38 -15.95 -11.53
CA PRO A 35 5.58 -15.60 -12.27
C PRO A 35 5.29 -15.09 -13.68
N ALA A 36 6.08 -14.12 -14.15
CA ALA A 36 6.11 -13.81 -15.57
C ALA A 36 6.81 -14.94 -16.35
N SER A 37 6.36 -15.20 -17.58
CA SER A 37 7.02 -16.17 -18.47
C SER A 37 8.43 -15.76 -18.88
N ARG A 38 8.69 -14.44 -18.92
CA ARG A 38 9.98 -13.83 -19.23
C ARG A 38 10.25 -12.70 -18.22
N PRO A 39 10.74 -13.04 -17.01
CA PRO A 39 10.90 -12.05 -15.94
C PRO A 39 11.96 -11.01 -16.31
N ASN A 40 11.67 -9.74 -16.04
CA ASN A 40 12.52 -8.59 -16.35
C ASN A 40 13.36 -8.11 -15.14
N GLY A 41 13.31 -8.85 -14.02
CA GLY A 41 14.03 -8.50 -12.80
C GLY A 41 13.23 -7.67 -11.81
N ILE A 42 11.99 -7.28 -12.11
CA ILE A 42 11.13 -6.47 -11.24
C ILE A 42 9.95 -7.30 -10.76
N GLY A 43 9.74 -7.29 -9.46
CA GLY A 43 8.61 -7.92 -8.79
C GLY A 43 7.66 -6.91 -8.17
N ILE A 44 6.38 -7.26 -8.06
CA ILE A 44 5.36 -6.43 -7.41
C ILE A 44 4.52 -7.27 -6.45
N LEU A 45 4.41 -6.82 -5.20
CA LEU A 45 3.39 -7.29 -4.27
C LEU A 45 2.08 -6.54 -4.52
N VAL A 46 1.04 -7.23 -4.95
CA VAL A 46 -0.30 -6.70 -5.21
C VAL A 46 -1.16 -6.88 -3.96
N ILE A 47 -1.77 -5.77 -3.52
CA ILE A 47 -2.66 -5.67 -2.38
C ILE A 47 -4.06 -5.22 -2.87
N PRO A 48 -4.98 -6.16 -3.12
CA PRO A 48 -6.33 -5.81 -3.56
C PRO A 48 -7.10 -4.99 -2.52
N GLY A 49 -8.09 -4.22 -2.98
CA GLY A 49 -9.06 -3.55 -2.14
C GLY A 49 -10.13 -4.50 -1.61
N GLY A 50 -11.25 -3.91 -1.15
CA GLY A 50 -12.36 -4.63 -0.51
C GLY A 50 -12.73 -4.09 0.88
N GLY A 51 -12.36 -2.84 1.17
CA GLY A 51 -12.86 -2.13 2.34
C GLY A 51 -12.34 -2.64 3.69
N TYR A 52 -11.26 -3.44 3.73
CA TYR A 52 -10.91 -4.28 4.87
C TYR A 52 -12.02 -5.28 5.29
N GLU A 53 -13.07 -5.43 4.49
CA GLU A 53 -14.18 -6.35 4.74
C GLU A 53 -13.99 -7.67 4.00
N THR A 54 -13.57 -7.57 2.74
CA THR A 54 -13.23 -8.67 1.82
C THR A 54 -11.94 -8.35 1.08
N VAL A 55 -11.45 -9.28 0.25
CA VAL A 55 -10.31 -9.06 -0.65
C VAL A 55 -10.75 -9.28 -2.09
N SER A 56 -10.55 -8.28 -2.96
CA SER A 56 -10.92 -8.31 -4.39
C SER A 56 -9.94 -9.14 -5.23
N LEU A 57 -9.80 -10.44 -4.91
CA LEU A 57 -8.78 -11.33 -5.48
C LEU A 57 -8.88 -11.48 -7.01
N ASP A 58 -10.08 -11.58 -7.58
CA ASP A 58 -10.22 -11.75 -9.02
C ASP A 58 -9.99 -10.42 -9.76
N PHE A 59 -10.73 -9.37 -9.38
CA PHE A 59 -10.77 -8.13 -10.14
C PHE A 59 -9.50 -7.29 -9.98
N GLU A 60 -8.94 -7.20 -8.78
CA GLU A 60 -7.74 -6.39 -8.48
C GLU A 60 -6.49 -7.25 -8.23
N GLY A 61 -6.64 -8.54 -7.92
CA GLY A 61 -5.52 -9.49 -7.85
C GLY A 61 -5.21 -10.10 -9.22
N ALA A 62 -6.07 -10.99 -9.72
CA ALA A 62 -5.81 -11.80 -10.91
C ALA A 62 -5.63 -10.94 -12.17
N ASN A 63 -6.49 -9.94 -12.40
CA ASN A 63 -6.33 -9.05 -13.55
C ASN A 63 -5.03 -8.23 -13.50
N THR A 64 -4.67 -7.71 -12.32
CA THR A 64 -3.42 -6.94 -12.14
C THR A 64 -2.20 -7.83 -12.37
N THR A 65 -2.20 -9.04 -11.81
CA THR A 65 -1.09 -9.99 -12.04
C THR A 65 -0.98 -10.40 -13.51
N ALA A 66 -2.08 -10.63 -14.22
CA ALA A 66 -2.05 -10.90 -15.65
C ALA A 66 -1.43 -9.72 -16.43
N TYR A 67 -1.89 -8.49 -16.16
CA TYR A 67 -1.35 -7.26 -16.76
C TYR A 67 0.16 -7.10 -16.52
N LEU A 68 0.62 -7.38 -15.30
CA LEU A 68 2.01 -7.33 -14.90
C LEU A 68 2.86 -8.41 -15.59
N ASN A 69 2.38 -9.66 -15.59
CA ASN A 69 3.10 -10.80 -16.17
C ASN A 69 3.29 -10.65 -17.70
N GLU A 70 2.31 -10.08 -18.41
CA GLU A 70 2.43 -9.75 -19.84
C GLU A 70 3.59 -8.79 -20.14
N ARG A 71 3.99 -7.98 -19.15
CA ARG A 71 5.08 -6.99 -19.23
C ARG A 71 6.39 -7.48 -18.63
N GLY A 72 6.44 -8.76 -18.22
CA GLY A 72 7.64 -9.39 -17.67
C GLY A 72 7.84 -9.15 -16.18
N TYR A 73 6.84 -8.60 -15.47
CA TYR A 73 6.91 -8.41 -14.03
C TYR A 73 6.44 -9.65 -13.29
N ASP A 74 7.23 -10.11 -12.32
CA ASP A 74 6.76 -11.11 -11.36
C ASP A 74 5.78 -10.48 -10.39
N ALA A 75 4.75 -11.22 -9.99
CA ALA A 75 3.73 -10.68 -9.10
C ALA A 75 3.37 -11.65 -7.98
N TRP A 76 3.06 -11.09 -6.81
CA TRP A 76 2.48 -11.80 -5.69
C TRP A 76 1.16 -11.13 -5.31
N VAL A 77 0.15 -11.90 -4.93
CA VAL A 77 -1.12 -11.34 -4.40
C VAL A 77 -1.23 -11.71 -2.94
N LEU A 78 -1.46 -10.71 -2.09
CA LEU A 78 -1.71 -10.92 -0.66
C LEU A 78 -3.21 -11.02 -0.38
N ASP A 79 -3.63 -12.16 0.18
CA ASP A 79 -4.95 -12.37 0.80
C ASP A 79 -4.81 -12.13 2.32
N TYR A 80 -4.97 -10.87 2.71
CA TYR A 80 -4.77 -10.40 4.08
C TYR A 80 -6.04 -10.56 4.93
N SER A 81 -5.88 -10.52 6.26
CA SER A 81 -6.99 -10.60 7.21
C SER A 81 -8.00 -9.46 6.98
N VAL A 82 -9.28 -9.82 6.88
CA VAL A 82 -10.39 -8.90 6.66
C VAL A 82 -11.57 -9.25 7.56
N ALA A 83 -12.55 -8.35 7.70
CA ALA A 83 -13.64 -8.48 8.67
C ALA A 83 -14.52 -9.72 8.46
N THR A 84 -14.57 -10.26 7.24
CA THR A 84 -15.31 -11.51 6.96
C THR A 84 -14.55 -12.77 7.36
N THR A 85 -13.23 -12.71 7.55
CA THR A 85 -12.36 -13.86 7.86
C THR A 85 -11.66 -13.75 9.23
N ALA A 86 -11.71 -12.58 9.88
CA ALA A 86 -11.08 -12.31 11.16
C ALA A 86 -11.94 -11.36 12.02
N SER A 87 -11.68 -11.34 13.33
CA SER A 87 -12.36 -10.44 14.25
C SER A 87 -11.87 -8.99 14.10
N THR A 88 -12.80 -8.04 14.03
CA THR A 88 -12.52 -6.60 14.06
C THR A 88 -12.39 -6.07 15.49
N PRO A 89 -11.64 -4.98 15.74
CA PRO A 89 -10.79 -4.24 14.80
C PRO A 89 -9.60 -5.07 14.30
N LEU A 90 -9.24 -4.92 13.03
CA LEU A 90 -8.22 -5.76 12.38
C LEU A 90 -6.78 -5.36 12.76
N TYR A 91 -6.55 -4.10 13.16
CA TYR A 91 -5.21 -3.61 13.48
C TYR A 91 -4.57 -4.41 14.63
N PRO A 92 -3.30 -4.85 14.53
CA PRO A 92 -2.33 -4.59 13.44
C PRO A 92 -2.22 -5.70 12.39
N ALA A 93 -3.08 -6.73 12.41
CA ALA A 93 -2.84 -7.99 11.70
C ALA A 93 -2.56 -7.84 10.18
N PRO A 94 -3.32 -7.03 9.39
CA PRO A 94 -3.02 -6.87 7.97
C PRO A 94 -1.64 -6.24 7.70
N MET A 95 -1.21 -5.30 8.56
CA MET A 95 0.09 -4.62 8.43
C MET A 95 1.24 -5.59 8.70
N ASP A 96 1.10 -6.42 9.74
CA ASP A 96 2.09 -7.46 10.05
C ASP A 96 2.20 -8.48 8.91
N GLN A 97 1.06 -8.89 8.33
CA GLN A 97 1.02 -9.81 7.19
C GLN A 97 1.66 -9.21 5.93
N ALA A 98 1.45 -7.93 5.64
CA ALA A 98 2.07 -7.27 4.50
C ALA A 98 3.60 -7.16 4.65
N LEU A 99 4.09 -6.89 5.87
CA LEU A 99 5.53 -6.89 6.16
C LEU A 99 6.14 -8.29 6.05
N GLU A 100 5.47 -9.33 6.58
CA GLU A 100 5.93 -10.70 6.38
C GLU A 100 5.91 -11.07 4.89
N ALA A 101 4.91 -10.66 4.11
CA ALA A 101 4.86 -10.95 2.68
C ALA A 101 6.07 -10.37 1.95
N VAL A 102 6.44 -9.13 2.27
CA VAL A 102 7.66 -8.50 1.73
C VAL A 102 8.91 -9.28 2.15
N ALA A 103 9.03 -9.65 3.44
CA ALA A 103 10.15 -10.44 3.93
C ALA A 103 10.24 -11.82 3.24
N ALA A 104 9.12 -12.52 3.11
CA ALA A 104 9.02 -13.82 2.45
C ALA A 104 9.38 -13.75 0.96
N ILE A 105 9.04 -12.67 0.25
CA ILE A 105 9.45 -12.46 -1.14
C ILE A 105 10.96 -12.23 -1.24
N ARG A 106 11.54 -11.45 -0.31
CA ARG A 106 12.98 -11.18 -0.29
C ARG A 106 13.81 -12.38 0.17
N ASP A 107 13.26 -13.23 1.04
CA ASP A 107 13.90 -14.45 1.54
C ASP A 107 13.87 -15.60 0.50
N GLN A 108 13.08 -15.50 -0.58
CA GLN A 108 13.11 -16.48 -1.68
C GLN A 108 14.47 -16.47 -2.36
N ASP A 109 15.10 -17.65 -2.50
CA ASP A 109 16.35 -17.84 -3.27
C ASP A 109 16.08 -17.71 -4.78
N ARG A 110 15.86 -16.47 -5.22
CA ARG A 110 15.69 -16.11 -6.63
C ARG A 110 17.00 -15.63 -7.26
N GLY A 111 18.10 -15.63 -6.51
CA GLY A 111 19.39 -15.08 -6.94
C GLY A 111 19.27 -13.66 -7.50
N ALA A 112 19.98 -13.36 -8.58
CA ALA A 112 19.92 -12.06 -9.26
C ALA A 112 18.61 -11.82 -10.06
N ALA A 113 17.62 -12.72 -9.99
CA ALA A 113 16.40 -12.63 -10.79
C ALA A 113 15.37 -11.61 -10.26
N LEU A 114 15.51 -11.12 -9.02
CA LEU A 114 14.66 -10.08 -8.44
C LEU A 114 15.52 -8.88 -8.00
N SER A 115 15.71 -7.93 -8.91
CA SER A 115 16.51 -6.72 -8.68
C SER A 115 15.75 -5.61 -7.94
N LYS A 116 14.44 -5.49 -8.18
CA LYS A 116 13.56 -4.52 -7.50
C LYS A 116 12.25 -5.19 -7.07
N LEU A 117 11.73 -4.77 -5.93
CA LEU A 117 10.40 -5.15 -5.44
C LEU A 117 9.60 -3.88 -5.13
N GLY A 118 8.49 -3.71 -5.83
CA GLY A 118 7.50 -2.70 -5.52
C GLY A 118 6.26 -3.28 -4.87
N ILE A 119 5.34 -2.40 -4.50
CA ILE A 119 4.01 -2.77 -4.00
C ILE A 119 2.93 -2.01 -4.77
N TRP A 120 1.79 -2.65 -5.02
CA TRP A 120 0.64 -2.04 -5.70
C TRP A 120 -0.62 -2.28 -4.89
N GLY A 121 -1.20 -1.23 -4.33
CA GLY A 121 -2.45 -1.30 -3.57
C GLY A 121 -3.62 -0.56 -4.24
N TYR A 122 -4.83 -1.09 -4.03
CA TYR A 122 -6.09 -0.49 -4.47
C TYR A 122 -7.03 -0.18 -3.31
N SER A 123 -7.67 0.99 -3.27
CA SER A 123 -8.68 1.31 -2.23
C SER A 123 -8.16 1.05 -0.80
N ALA A 124 -8.83 0.20 0.00
CA ALA A 124 -8.35 -0.25 1.32
C ALA A 124 -7.00 -1.02 1.26
N GLY A 125 -6.74 -1.75 0.18
CA GLY A 125 -5.43 -2.33 -0.10
C GLY A 125 -4.39 -1.27 -0.47
N GLY A 126 -4.85 -0.13 -1.01
CA GLY A 126 -4.06 1.09 -1.20
C GLY A 126 -3.60 1.67 0.13
N HIS A 127 -4.47 1.68 1.14
CA HIS A 127 -4.10 2.05 2.50
C HIS A 127 -3.04 1.09 3.06
N LEU A 128 -3.27 -0.22 2.98
CA LEU A 128 -2.30 -1.22 3.45
C LEU A 128 -0.96 -1.06 2.71
N ALA A 129 -0.97 -0.90 1.39
CA ALA A 129 0.24 -0.68 0.60
C ALA A 129 0.97 0.61 0.98
N ALA A 130 0.24 1.70 1.26
CA ALA A 130 0.82 2.97 1.71
C ALA A 130 1.49 2.83 3.09
N MET A 131 0.83 2.14 4.03
CA MET A 131 1.40 1.83 5.34
C MET A 131 2.66 0.94 5.23
N THR A 132 2.66 -0.05 4.34
CA THR A 132 3.81 -0.93 4.13
C THR A 132 4.97 -0.21 3.43
N VAL A 133 4.71 0.54 2.36
CA VAL A 133 5.78 1.19 1.55
C VAL A 133 6.46 2.34 2.30
N THR A 134 5.77 2.94 3.27
CA THR A 134 6.33 3.99 4.13
C THR A 134 7.10 3.42 5.32
N ASN A 135 6.92 2.14 5.64
CA ASN A 135 7.68 1.46 6.68
C ASN A 135 9.14 1.24 6.22
N PRO A 136 10.14 1.78 6.93
CA PRO A 136 11.54 1.66 6.53
C PRO A 136 12.05 0.22 6.51
N ASP A 137 11.45 -0.69 7.28
CA ASP A 137 11.86 -2.10 7.36
C ASP A 137 11.40 -2.92 6.14
N ALA A 138 10.41 -2.45 5.38
CA ALA A 138 9.94 -3.14 4.17
C ALA A 138 10.98 -3.08 3.03
N ALA A 139 11.86 -2.07 3.00
CA ALA A 139 12.90 -1.90 1.97
C ALA A 139 12.38 -2.10 0.53
N LEU A 140 11.20 -1.53 0.25
CA LEU A 140 10.57 -1.54 -1.08
C LEU A 140 11.20 -0.48 -1.97
N ASP A 141 11.28 -0.76 -3.26
CA ASP A 141 11.94 0.08 -4.26
C ASP A 141 11.00 1.15 -4.85
N PHE A 142 9.68 0.91 -4.83
CA PHE A 142 8.63 1.82 -5.31
C PHE A 142 7.23 1.39 -4.86
N GLY A 143 6.24 2.27 -4.99
CA GLY A 143 4.83 1.97 -4.71
C GLY A 143 3.86 2.49 -5.76
N ILE A 144 2.76 1.79 -5.96
CA ILE A 144 1.65 2.16 -6.83
C ILE A 144 0.38 2.15 -5.98
N LEU A 145 -0.30 3.29 -5.89
CA LEU A 145 -1.48 3.46 -5.04
C LEU A 145 -2.63 3.95 -5.93
N ALA A 146 -3.61 3.09 -6.16
CA ALA A 146 -4.75 3.37 -7.04
C ALA A 146 -6.02 3.57 -6.23
N TYR A 147 -6.64 4.75 -6.42
CA TYR A 147 -7.79 5.27 -5.67
C TYR A 147 -7.72 4.91 -4.17
N PRO A 148 -6.56 5.17 -3.51
CA PRO A 148 -6.27 4.59 -2.22
C PRO A 148 -7.09 5.26 -1.12
N VAL A 149 -7.52 4.46 -0.14
CA VAL A 149 -7.75 4.98 1.20
C VAL A 149 -6.36 5.36 1.77
N ILE A 150 -6.26 6.49 2.46
CA ILE A 150 -5.01 7.00 3.04
C ILE A 150 -5.25 7.45 4.47
N THR A 151 -6.21 8.33 4.69
CA THR A 151 -6.43 8.92 6.02
C THR A 151 -7.50 8.17 6.79
N MET A 152 -7.33 8.12 8.12
CA MET A 152 -8.35 7.63 9.06
C MET A 152 -9.09 8.79 9.74
N ASP A 153 -8.83 10.04 9.33
CA ASP A 153 -9.61 11.20 9.75
C ASP A 153 -11.03 11.12 9.19
N PRO A 154 -12.09 11.10 10.04
CA PRO A 154 -13.48 11.03 9.60
C PRO A 154 -13.92 12.10 8.59
N ALA A 155 -13.18 13.21 8.45
CA ALA A 155 -13.47 14.23 7.46
C ALA A 155 -13.34 13.72 6.01
N HIS A 156 -12.39 12.80 5.75
CA HIS A 156 -12.07 12.31 4.41
C HIS A 156 -11.87 10.78 4.33
N ALA A 157 -11.93 10.09 5.47
CA ALA A 157 -11.78 8.65 5.53
C ALA A 157 -12.94 7.93 4.85
N HIS A 158 -12.64 6.83 4.18
CA HIS A 158 -13.65 5.83 3.86
C HIS A 158 -14.06 5.10 5.15
N MET A 159 -15.20 5.50 5.73
CA MET A 159 -15.62 5.08 7.07
C MET A 159 -15.72 3.56 7.25
N GLY A 160 -16.15 2.81 6.23
CA GLY A 160 -16.19 1.35 6.32
C GLY A 160 -14.80 0.73 6.49
N SER A 161 -13.79 1.23 5.77
CA SER A 161 -12.40 0.77 5.91
C SER A 161 -11.81 1.14 7.25
N ARG A 162 -12.07 2.37 7.72
CA ARG A 162 -11.65 2.84 9.03
C ARG A 162 -12.22 1.96 10.13
N ASP A 163 -13.54 1.76 10.14
CA ASP A 163 -14.22 1.07 11.24
C ASP A 163 -13.84 -0.42 11.28
N ASN A 164 -13.66 -1.07 10.13
CA ASN A 164 -13.14 -2.45 10.06
C ASN A 164 -11.70 -2.54 10.62
N LEU A 165 -10.84 -1.56 10.33
CA LEU A 165 -9.44 -1.60 10.71
C LEU A 165 -9.22 -1.23 12.18
N ILE A 166 -9.77 -0.10 12.63
CA ILE A 166 -9.47 0.51 13.95
C ILE A 166 -10.69 0.66 14.86
N GLY A 167 -11.87 0.24 14.42
CA GLY A 167 -13.12 0.36 15.17
C GLY A 167 -13.80 1.72 15.01
N THR A 168 -15.01 1.85 15.56
CA THR A 168 -15.85 3.06 15.43
C THR A 168 -15.38 4.21 16.32
N ASP A 169 -14.74 3.91 17.45
CA ASP A 169 -14.22 4.88 18.44
C ASP A 169 -12.74 4.62 18.75
N PRO A 170 -11.82 4.78 17.77
CA PRO A 170 -10.40 4.61 17.98
C PRO A 170 -9.83 5.78 18.79
N SER A 171 -8.73 5.52 19.50
CA SER A 171 -7.98 6.62 20.11
C SER A 171 -7.40 7.56 19.04
N PRO A 172 -7.20 8.86 19.36
CA PRO A 172 -6.55 9.79 18.45
C PRO A 172 -5.16 9.31 17.99
N ASP A 173 -4.41 8.67 18.88
CA ASP A 173 -3.08 8.13 18.58
C ASP A 173 -3.15 6.97 17.57
N LEU A 174 -4.12 6.06 17.70
CA LEU A 174 -4.30 4.96 16.76
C LEU A 174 -4.75 5.49 15.39
N GLN A 175 -5.67 6.45 15.36
CA GLN A 175 -6.10 7.10 14.13
C GLN A 175 -4.90 7.77 13.43
N ALA A 176 -4.10 8.54 14.15
CA ALA A 176 -2.93 9.21 13.59
C ALA A 176 -1.88 8.21 13.09
N ALA A 177 -1.62 7.13 13.86
CA ALA A 177 -0.67 6.08 13.50
C ALA A 177 -1.11 5.21 12.33
N THR A 178 -2.41 5.21 12.00
CA THR A 178 -2.99 4.48 10.87
C THR A 178 -3.47 5.39 9.75
N SER A 179 -3.08 6.67 9.75
CA SER A 179 -3.30 7.57 8.61
C SER A 179 -1.98 7.66 7.82
N ALA A 180 -1.95 7.11 6.61
CA ALA A 180 -0.71 6.84 5.87
C ALA A 180 0.03 8.11 5.43
N GLU A 181 -0.64 9.26 5.35
CA GLU A 181 0.00 10.56 5.14
C GLU A 181 0.96 10.94 6.28
N ASN A 182 0.73 10.44 7.50
CA ASN A 182 1.58 10.70 8.66
C ASN A 182 2.83 9.81 8.69
N THR A 183 2.87 8.75 7.90
CA THR A 183 3.96 7.75 7.92
C THR A 183 5.04 8.02 6.88
N VAL A 184 4.83 8.98 5.96
CA VAL A 184 5.84 9.32 4.94
C VAL A 184 7.13 9.80 5.61
N THR A 185 8.25 9.19 5.23
CA THR A 185 9.58 9.46 5.79
C THR A 185 10.55 9.94 4.72
N GLY A 186 11.75 10.33 5.18
CA GLY A 186 12.87 10.64 4.30
C GLY A 186 13.41 9.43 3.53
N SER A 187 12.92 8.20 3.76
CA SER A 187 13.31 6.99 3.03
C SER A 187 12.18 6.40 2.17
N THR A 188 10.94 6.92 2.22
CA THR A 188 9.81 6.42 1.42
C THR A 188 10.14 6.42 -0.08
N PRO A 189 10.10 5.28 -0.79
CA PRO A 189 10.54 5.20 -2.19
C PRO A 189 9.63 6.01 -3.15
N PRO A 190 9.96 6.11 -4.45
CA PRO A 190 9.08 6.76 -5.42
C PRO A 190 7.67 6.13 -5.45
N ILE A 191 6.64 6.98 -5.53
CA ILE A 191 5.24 6.54 -5.54
C ILE A 191 4.51 7.02 -6.81
N PHE A 192 3.72 6.14 -7.42
CA PHE A 192 2.71 6.50 -8.41
C PHE A 192 1.33 6.48 -7.76
N LEU A 193 0.58 7.58 -7.90
CA LEU A 193 -0.79 7.73 -7.41
C LEU A 193 -1.74 7.85 -8.59
N PHE A 194 -2.83 7.08 -8.56
CA PHE A 194 -3.95 7.22 -9.49
C PHE A 194 -5.25 7.48 -8.71
N HIS A 195 -6.10 8.38 -9.19
CA HIS A 195 -7.45 8.60 -8.67
C HIS A 195 -8.35 9.22 -9.75
N THR A 196 -9.66 9.25 -9.51
CA THR A 196 -10.61 10.12 -10.21
C THR A 196 -11.05 11.27 -9.29
N SER A 197 -11.34 12.45 -9.84
CA SER A 197 -11.74 13.64 -9.07
C SER A 197 -13.13 13.52 -8.44
N ASP A 198 -14.02 12.73 -9.04
CA ASP A 198 -15.41 12.57 -8.65
C ASP A 198 -15.70 11.23 -7.96
N ASP A 199 -14.66 10.57 -7.44
CA ASP A 199 -14.81 9.33 -6.68
C ASP A 199 -15.72 9.57 -5.46
N ALA A 200 -16.93 9.00 -5.53
CA ALA A 200 -17.96 9.17 -4.51
C ALA A 200 -17.81 8.19 -3.34
N THR A 201 -16.83 7.27 -3.38
CA THR A 201 -16.62 6.25 -2.34
C THR A 201 -15.40 6.60 -1.49
N VAL A 202 -14.26 6.85 -2.12
CA VAL A 202 -13.04 7.29 -1.44
C VAL A 202 -12.74 8.70 -1.93
N ASP A 203 -12.79 9.66 -1.01
CA ASP A 203 -12.54 11.06 -1.36
C ASP A 203 -11.14 11.21 -1.98
N VAL A 204 -11.04 11.93 -3.10
CA VAL A 204 -9.78 12.25 -3.79
C VAL A 204 -8.78 12.95 -2.86
N GLU A 205 -9.27 13.61 -1.81
CA GLU A 205 -8.44 14.17 -0.74
C GLU A 205 -7.46 13.15 -0.14
N ASN A 206 -7.77 11.84 -0.13
CA ASN A 206 -6.83 10.80 0.28
C ASN A 206 -5.53 10.83 -0.56
N THR A 207 -5.65 10.92 -1.88
CA THR A 207 -4.50 11.05 -2.78
C THR A 207 -3.79 12.40 -2.63
N LEU A 208 -4.54 13.48 -2.44
CA LEU A 208 -3.97 14.81 -2.26
C LEU A 208 -3.16 14.90 -0.96
N LEU A 209 -3.69 14.41 0.17
CA LEU A 209 -3.01 14.34 1.46
C LEU A 209 -1.70 13.56 1.36
N PHE A 210 -1.71 12.37 0.75
CA PHE A 210 -0.50 11.57 0.60
C PHE A 210 0.53 12.24 -0.31
N SER A 211 0.11 12.81 -1.44
CA SER A 211 1.01 13.52 -2.35
C SER A 211 1.63 14.77 -1.71
N ASN A 212 0.88 15.48 -0.87
CA ASN A 212 1.38 16.60 -0.11
C ASN A 212 2.40 16.16 0.95
N ALA A 213 2.17 15.02 1.62
CA ALA A 213 3.14 14.43 2.55
C ALA A 213 4.44 14.02 1.84
N MET A 214 4.34 13.41 0.65
CA MET A 214 5.51 13.11 -0.20
C MET A 214 6.29 14.37 -0.57
N ALA A 215 5.60 15.43 -0.99
CA ALA A 215 6.21 16.73 -1.31
C ALA A 215 6.90 17.35 -0.09
N ALA A 216 6.23 17.36 1.07
CA ALA A 216 6.76 17.92 2.32
C ALA A 216 8.04 17.19 2.81
N LYS A 217 8.22 15.93 2.44
CA LYS A 217 9.43 15.14 2.72
C LYS A 217 10.45 15.15 1.58
N GLY A 218 10.20 15.89 0.50
CA GLY A 218 11.07 15.96 -0.67
C GLY A 218 11.22 14.63 -1.41
N ARG A 219 10.21 13.76 -1.32
CA ARG A 219 10.19 12.43 -1.95
C ARG A 219 9.58 12.51 -3.34
N LEU A 220 10.00 11.62 -4.24
CA LEU A 220 9.52 11.58 -5.62
C LEU A 220 8.13 10.93 -5.69
N PHE A 221 7.21 11.57 -6.41
CA PHE A 221 5.91 10.99 -6.70
C PHE A 221 5.41 11.47 -8.06
N GLN A 222 4.52 10.69 -8.68
CA GLN A 222 3.72 11.10 -9.82
C GLN A 222 2.25 10.85 -9.49
N THR A 223 1.42 11.88 -9.63
CA THR A 223 -0.03 11.78 -9.40
C THR A 223 -0.77 11.96 -10.72
N LEU A 224 -1.66 11.03 -11.04
CA LEU A 224 -2.65 11.14 -12.10
C LEU A 224 -4.03 11.18 -11.49
N ILE A 225 -4.72 12.32 -11.63
CA ILE A 225 -6.13 12.46 -11.27
C ILE A 225 -6.91 12.68 -12.56
N LEU A 226 -7.77 11.73 -12.91
CA LEU A 226 -8.70 11.87 -14.03
C LEU A 226 -9.96 12.62 -13.58
N PRO A 227 -10.60 13.40 -14.46
CA PRO A 227 -11.74 14.22 -14.06
C PRO A 227 -12.97 13.42 -13.64
N SER A 228 -13.15 12.20 -14.18
CA SER A 228 -14.33 11.40 -13.87
C SER A 228 -14.14 9.89 -14.00
N GLY A 229 -14.68 9.14 -13.04
CA GLY A 229 -14.87 7.70 -13.07
C GLY A 229 -15.23 7.14 -11.69
N GLN A 230 -16.01 6.06 -11.68
CA GLN A 230 -16.45 5.42 -10.43
C GLN A 230 -15.27 4.90 -9.60
N HIS A 231 -15.46 4.70 -8.31
CA HIS A 231 -14.50 3.95 -7.49
C HIS A 231 -14.29 2.53 -8.03
N GLY A 232 -13.09 1.98 -7.87
CA GLY A 232 -12.81 0.59 -8.24
C GLY A 232 -12.82 0.35 -9.76
N LEU A 233 -12.22 1.26 -10.54
CA LEU A 233 -12.06 1.08 -12.01
C LEU A 233 -11.13 -0.09 -12.38
N GLY A 234 -10.31 -0.56 -11.44
CA GLY A 234 -9.21 -1.46 -11.74
C GLY A 234 -8.27 -0.81 -12.76
N LEU A 235 -7.82 -1.61 -13.72
CA LEU A 235 -6.93 -1.17 -14.80
C LEU A 235 -7.64 -0.38 -15.92
N ALA A 236 -8.96 -0.53 -16.05
CA ALA A 236 -9.76 0.10 -17.11
C ALA A 236 -9.20 -0.05 -18.55
N LEU A 237 -8.52 -1.16 -18.87
CA LEU A 237 -7.76 -1.34 -20.13
C LEU A 237 -8.56 -1.08 -21.41
N ASN A 238 -9.86 -1.39 -21.38
CA ASN A 238 -10.76 -1.24 -22.54
C ASN A 238 -11.55 0.09 -22.52
N ASP A 239 -11.33 0.95 -21.52
CA ASP A 239 -11.96 2.27 -21.43
C ASP A 239 -11.05 3.34 -22.06
N PRO A 240 -11.41 3.93 -23.21
CA PRO A 240 -10.56 4.89 -23.90
C PRO A 240 -10.40 6.23 -23.15
N VAL A 241 -11.23 6.49 -22.14
CA VAL A 241 -11.20 7.72 -21.33
C VAL A 241 -10.50 7.49 -19.99
N ARG A 242 -10.66 6.29 -19.42
CA ARG A 242 -10.25 5.98 -18.04
C ARG A 242 -9.07 5.03 -17.93
N ASN A 243 -8.60 4.47 -19.05
CA ASN A 243 -7.38 3.69 -19.06
C ASN A 243 -6.18 4.58 -18.67
N TRP A 244 -5.68 4.38 -17.47
CA TRP A 244 -4.57 5.12 -16.87
C TRP A 244 -3.24 4.37 -16.95
N THR A 245 -3.26 3.14 -17.46
CA THR A 245 -2.08 2.28 -17.51
C THR A 245 -0.97 2.78 -18.43
N PRO A 246 -1.20 3.54 -19.53
CA PRO A 246 -0.10 4.14 -20.30
C PRO A 246 0.78 5.10 -19.47
N GLU A 247 0.18 5.89 -18.58
CA GLU A 247 0.90 6.79 -17.68
C GLU A 247 1.69 6.02 -16.62
N LEU A 248 1.11 4.92 -16.12
CA LEU A 248 1.82 4.00 -15.23
C LEU A 248 3.01 3.36 -15.94
N GLU A 249 2.84 2.84 -17.16
CA GLU A 249 3.94 2.23 -17.93
C GLU A 249 5.07 3.21 -18.18
N ARG A 250 4.74 4.46 -18.53
CA ARG A 250 5.74 5.52 -18.69
C ARG A 250 6.51 5.76 -17.39
N TRP A 251 5.82 5.82 -16.25
CA TRP A 251 6.46 5.99 -14.95
C TRP A 251 7.33 4.78 -14.58
N MET A 252 6.80 3.56 -14.72
CA MET A 252 7.52 2.31 -14.48
C MET A 252 8.80 2.18 -15.33
N LYS A 253 8.82 2.77 -16.53
CA LYS A 253 9.98 2.71 -17.42
C LYS A 253 11.06 3.75 -17.10
N TYR A 254 10.68 4.95 -16.65
CA TYR A 254 11.58 6.10 -16.58
C TYR A 254 11.79 6.65 -15.17
N SER A 255 11.07 6.16 -14.16
CA SER A 255 11.09 6.71 -12.80
C SER A 255 11.45 5.70 -11.73
N ILE A 256 11.54 4.41 -12.06
CA ILE A 256 12.01 3.36 -11.15
C ILE A 256 13.30 2.74 -11.65
#